data_AF-A0A455C7U9-F1
#
_entry.id   AF-A0A455C7U9-F1
#
_cell.length_a   1.000
_cell.length_b   1.000
_cell.length_c   1.000
_cell.angle_alpha   90.00
_cell.angle_beta   90.00
_cell.angle_gamma   90.00
#
_symmetry.space_group_name_H-M   'P 1'
#
loop_
_entity.id
_entity.type
_entity.pdbx_description
1 polymer ?
#
loop_
_entity_poly.entity_id
_entity_poly.type
_entity_poly.pdbx_seq_one_letter_code
_entity_poly.pdbx_strand_id
1 'polypeptide(L)'
;MPGPQTWPCIPTASFASCQLLSAASLFQLDALQRHCEILCSQTLSVESAVNTYKYAKIHSAPELALFCEGFFLKHMKALLEQDSFRQLIYGRSSKVQGLDPLQDLQSTLAERVHSLYVTSRV
;
A
#
# COMPACT_ATOMS: atom_id res chain seq x y z
N MET A 1 22.49 19.76 -25.53
CA MET A 1 22.89 19.33 -24.17
C MET A 1 21.74 19.66 -23.22
N PRO A 2 20.71 18.81 -23.07
CA PRO A 2 19.69 19.04 -22.07
C PRO A 2 20.26 18.68 -20.68
N GLY A 3 20.31 19.69 -19.80
CA GLY A 3 20.76 19.55 -18.42
C GLY A 3 19.79 18.77 -17.53
N PRO A 4 20.19 18.47 -16.28
CA PRO A 4 19.47 17.56 -15.39
C PRO A 4 18.11 18.14 -15.03
N GLN A 5 17.05 17.43 -15.42
CA GLN A 5 15.67 17.72 -15.03
C GLN A 5 15.52 17.41 -13.54
N THR A 6 15.77 18.39 -12.68
CA THR A 6 15.33 18.37 -11.28
C THR A 6 13.82 18.55 -11.28
N TRP A 7 13.07 17.45 -11.33
CA TRP A 7 11.62 17.49 -11.21
C TRP A 7 11.27 17.99 -9.80
N PRO A 8 10.45 19.04 -9.66
CA PRO A 8 10.08 19.53 -8.34
C PRO A 8 9.20 18.49 -7.66
N CYS A 9 9.58 18.10 -6.45
CA CYS A 9 8.76 17.34 -5.52
C CYS A 9 7.47 18.12 -5.25
N ILE A 10 6.40 17.79 -5.97
CA ILE A 10 5.06 18.33 -5.74
C ILE A 10 4.31 17.44 -4.73
N PRO A 11 3.85 17.98 -3.59
CA PRO A 11 3.06 17.23 -2.61
C PRO A 11 1.65 16.83 -3.09
N THR A 12 1.28 17.13 -4.33
CA THR A 12 0.05 16.67 -4.99
C THR A 12 0.18 15.29 -5.65
N ALA A 13 1.38 14.69 -5.64
CA ALA A 13 1.65 13.40 -6.28
C ALA A 13 0.79 12.25 -5.75
N SER A 14 0.40 12.23 -4.47
CA SER A 14 -0.39 11.12 -3.89
C SER A 14 -1.76 10.90 -4.56
N PHE A 15 -2.44 11.97 -4.99
CA PHE A 15 -3.76 11.83 -5.62
C PHE A 15 -3.62 11.44 -7.10
N ALA A 16 -2.61 12.00 -7.78
CA ALA A 16 -2.30 11.69 -9.17
C ALA A 16 -1.73 10.28 -9.36
N SER A 17 -0.89 9.80 -8.43
CA SER A 17 -0.30 8.45 -8.47
C SER A 17 -1.35 7.36 -8.31
N CYS A 18 -2.36 7.59 -7.46
CA CYS A 18 -3.53 6.72 -7.35
C CYS A 18 -4.31 6.69 -8.67
N GLN A 19 -4.68 7.85 -9.24
CA GLN A 19 -5.41 7.88 -10.52
C GLN A 19 -4.64 7.25 -11.69
N LEU A 20 -3.31 7.42 -11.73
CA LEU A 20 -2.44 6.76 -12.69
C LEU A 20 -2.41 5.25 -12.50
N LEU A 21 -2.44 4.75 -11.26
CA LEU A 21 -2.55 3.33 -10.96
C LEU A 21 -3.87 2.73 -11.48
N SER A 22 -4.98 3.47 -11.38
CA SER A 22 -6.26 3.08 -12.01
C SER A 22 -6.11 2.93 -13.52
N ALA A 23 -5.51 3.92 -14.17
CA ALA A 23 -5.30 3.91 -15.61
C ALA A 23 -4.35 2.77 -16.01
N ALA A 24 -3.24 2.59 -15.31
CA ALA A 24 -2.26 1.53 -15.57
C ALA A 24 -2.88 0.13 -15.42
N SER A 25 -3.71 -0.08 -14.40
CA SER A 25 -4.47 -1.33 -14.18
C SER A 25 -5.50 -1.54 -15.30
N LEU A 26 -6.20 -0.49 -15.73
CA LEU A 26 -7.15 -0.54 -16.86
C LEU A 26 -6.46 -0.86 -18.20
N PHE A 27 -5.23 -0.38 -18.41
CA PHE A 27 -4.44 -0.59 -19.63
C PHE A 27 -3.46 -1.78 -19.53
N GLN A 28 -3.46 -2.55 -18.43
CA GLN A 28 -2.54 -3.68 -18.17
C GLN A 28 -1.06 -3.32 -18.36
N LEU A 29 -0.66 -2.13 -17.89
CA LEU A 29 0.72 -1.66 -17.98
C LEU A 29 1.50 -2.03 -16.72
N ASP A 30 1.95 -3.28 -16.60
CA ASP A 30 2.66 -3.81 -15.42
C ASP A 30 3.86 -2.96 -14.97
N ALA A 31 4.62 -2.41 -15.93
CA ALA A 31 5.79 -1.57 -15.62
C ALA A 31 5.39 -0.20 -15.02
N LEU A 32 4.31 0.39 -15.53
CA LEU A 32 3.80 1.68 -15.03
C LEU A 32 3.08 1.49 -13.69
N GLN A 33 2.34 0.38 -13.55
CA GLN A 33 1.68 0.00 -12.31
C GLN A 33 2.70 -0.09 -11.17
N ARG A 34 3.79 -0.87 -11.36
CA ARG A 34 4.85 -0.98 -10.36
C ARG A 34 5.50 0.37 -10.02
N HIS A 35 5.68 1.24 -11.01
CA HIS A 35 6.23 2.58 -10.78
C HIS A 35 5.29 3.46 -9.93
N CYS A 36 3.98 3.39 -10.19
CA CYS A 36 2.96 4.06 -9.38
C CYS A 36 2.88 3.48 -7.97
N GLU A 37 3.02 2.16 -7.80
CA GLU A 37 3.07 1.51 -6.49
C GLU A 37 4.27 2.02 -5.67
N ILE A 38 5.45 2.14 -6.29
CA ILE A 38 6.65 2.68 -5.63
C ILE A 38 6.43 4.15 -5.23
N LEU A 39 5.88 4.98 -6.11
CA LEU A 39 5.61 6.39 -5.80
C LEU A 39 4.57 6.53 -4.67
N CYS A 40 3.48 5.75 -4.69
CA CYS A 40 2.48 5.72 -3.62
C CYS A 40 3.08 5.26 -2.29
N SER A 41 4.06 4.35 -2.31
CA SER A 41 4.75 3.87 -1.11
C SER A 41 5.60 4.97 -0.46
N GLN A 42 6.20 5.85 -1.26
CA GLN A 42 7.04 6.96 -0.80
C GLN A 42 6.25 8.11 -0.18
N THR A 43 4.99 8.27 -0.59
CA THR A 43 4.09 9.31 -0.06
C THR A 43 3.13 8.77 1.00
N LEU A 44 3.31 7.52 1.43
CA LEU A 44 2.47 6.85 2.41
C LEU A 44 2.72 7.41 3.80
N SER A 45 1.69 8.04 4.38
CA SER A 45 1.68 8.55 5.75
C SER A 45 0.69 7.79 6.62
N VAL A 46 0.87 7.82 7.95
CA VAL A 46 0.02 7.13 8.94
C VAL A 46 -1.47 7.48 8.77
N GLU A 47 -1.76 8.72 8.41
CA GLU A 47 -3.13 9.23 8.17
C GLU A 47 -3.72 8.72 6.84
N SER A 48 -2.89 8.64 5.79
CA SER A 48 -3.31 8.24 4.44
C SER A 48 -3.23 6.74 4.20
N ALA A 49 -2.55 5.99 5.06
CA ALA A 49 -2.21 4.60 4.79
C ALA A 49 -3.42 3.68 4.70
N VAL A 50 -4.47 3.94 5.49
CA VAL A 50 -5.75 3.22 5.42
C VAL A 50 -6.42 3.44 4.06
N ASN A 51 -6.48 4.68 3.60
CA ASN A 51 -7.09 5.01 2.31
C ASN A 51 -6.30 4.40 1.15
N THR A 52 -4.98 4.47 1.18
CA THR A 52 -4.10 3.85 0.17
C THR A 52 -4.25 2.34 0.13
N TYR A 53 -4.36 1.67 1.28
CA TYR A 53 -4.59 0.22 1.34
C TYR A 53 -5.93 -0.17 0.69
N LYS A 54 -7.02 0.53 1.03
CA LYS A 54 -8.34 0.30 0.42
C LYS A 54 -8.27 0.53 -1.09
N TYR A 55 -7.56 1.58 -1.51
CA TYR A 55 -7.34 1.89 -2.92
C TYR A 55 -6.60 0.76 -3.65
N ALA A 56 -5.49 0.29 -3.08
CA ALA A 56 -4.70 -0.80 -3.65
C ALA A 56 -5.55 -2.07 -3.85
N LYS A 57 -6.42 -2.39 -2.88
CA LYS A 57 -7.32 -3.55 -2.96
C LYS A 57 -8.40 -3.38 -4.03
N ILE A 58 -8.98 -2.18 -4.19
CA ILE A 58 -9.96 -1.90 -5.24
C ILE A 58 -9.34 -1.99 -6.63
N HIS A 59 -8.11 -1.50 -6.79
CA HIS A 59 -7.42 -1.43 -8.09
C HIS A 59 -6.56 -2.65 -8.41
N SER A 60 -6.64 -3.71 -7.58
CA SER A 60 -5.83 -4.93 -7.73
C SER A 60 -4.34 -4.64 -7.86
N ALA A 61 -3.80 -3.81 -6.95
CA ALA A 61 -2.39 -3.49 -6.84
C ALA A 61 -1.76 -4.27 -5.66
N PRO A 62 -1.32 -5.52 -5.87
CA PRO A 62 -0.87 -6.39 -4.80
C PRO A 62 0.45 -5.93 -4.15
N GLU A 63 1.39 -5.33 -4.89
CA GLU A 63 2.66 -4.88 -4.30
C GLU A 63 2.43 -3.70 -3.35
N LEU A 64 1.58 -2.75 -3.74
CA LEU A 64 1.20 -1.63 -2.87
C LEU A 64 0.40 -2.08 -1.65
N ALA A 65 -0.50 -3.05 -1.81
CA ALA A 65 -1.24 -3.63 -0.68
C ALA A 65 -0.27 -4.28 0.33
N LEU A 66 0.64 -5.14 -0.15
CA LEU A 66 1.67 -5.77 0.67
C LEU A 66 2.57 -4.74 1.36
N PHE A 67 2.93 -3.66 0.66
CA PHE A 67 3.70 -2.57 1.26
C PHE A 67 2.92 -1.87 2.39
N CYS A 68 1.64 -1.57 2.17
CA CYS A 68 0.78 -0.98 3.20
C CYS A 68 0.64 -1.90 4.42
N GLU A 69 0.50 -3.21 4.22
CA GLU A 69 0.43 -4.19 5.29
C GLU A 69 1.73 -4.24 6.11
N GLY A 70 2.88 -4.22 5.44
CA GLY A 70 4.19 -4.09 6.11
C GLY A 70 4.33 -2.78 6.88
N PHE A 71 3.85 -1.67 6.32
CA PHE A 71 3.81 -0.38 7.00
C PHE A 71 2.89 -0.41 8.22
N PHE A 72 1.75 -1.09 8.12
CA PHE A 72 0.80 -1.29 9.22
C PHE A 72 1.44 -2.09 10.34
N LEU A 73 2.13 -3.18 10.04
CA LEU A 73 2.84 -3.98 11.04
C LEU A 73 3.94 -3.18 11.74
N LYS A 74 4.68 -2.33 11.00
CA LYS A 74 5.77 -1.51 11.56
C LYS A 74 5.27 -0.36 12.44
N HIS A 75 4.23 0.35 12.01
CA HIS A 75 3.70 1.55 12.71
C HIS A 75 2.35 1.30 13.38
N MET A 76 2.05 0.04 13.72
CA MET A 76 0.73 -0.39 14.19
C MET A 76 0.23 0.43 15.39
N LYS A 77 1.14 0.78 16.31
CA LYS A 77 0.79 1.56 17.51
C LYS A 77 0.25 2.94 17.16
N ALA A 78 0.91 3.66 16.26
CA ALA A 78 0.47 4.98 15.80
C ALA A 78 -0.80 4.90 14.95
N LEU A 79 -0.97 3.82 14.17
CA LEU A 79 -2.19 3.58 13.41
C LEU A 79 -3.38 3.25 14.32
N LEU A 80 -3.18 2.54 15.43
CA LEU A 80 -4.22 2.25 16.41
C LEU A 80 -4.78 3.50 17.09
N GLU A 81 -4.06 4.63 17.05
CA GLU A 81 -4.55 5.93 17.51
C GLU A 81 -5.45 6.62 16.47
N GLN A 82 -5.41 6.18 15.20
CA GLN A 82 -6.24 6.72 14.13
C GLN A 82 -7.60 6.00 14.08
N ASP A 83 -8.68 6.77 14.11
CA ASP A 83 -10.04 6.26 13.96
C ASP A 83 -10.24 5.52 12.62
N SER A 84 -9.59 5.99 11.55
CA SER A 84 -9.64 5.37 10.22
C SER A 84 -9.14 3.92 10.25
N PHE A 85 -8.04 3.64 10.95
CA PHE A 85 -7.47 2.29 11.04
C PHE A 85 -8.30 1.42 11.99
N ARG A 86 -8.79 1.98 13.10
CA ARG A 86 -9.74 1.28 13.98
C ARG A 86 -11.00 0.87 13.22
N GLN A 87 -11.54 1.74 12.38
CA GLN A 87 -12.68 1.44 11.51
C GLN A 87 -12.32 0.42 10.42
N LEU A 88 -11.07 0.36 9.96
CA LEU A 88 -10.62 -0.68 9.04
C LEU A 88 -10.61 -2.07 9.70
N ILE A 89 -10.08 -2.16 10.93
CA ILE A 89 -9.92 -3.42 11.67
C ILE A 89 -11.24 -3.89 12.31
N TYR A 90 -11.97 -2.98 12.95
CA TYR A 90 -13.18 -3.28 13.72
C TYR A 90 -14.48 -2.87 13.02
N GLY A 91 -14.42 -1.99 12.02
CA GLY A 91 -15.61 -1.45 11.39
C GLY A 91 -16.30 -2.46 10.48
N ARG A 92 -17.63 -2.46 10.52
CA ARG A 92 -18.48 -3.37 9.74
C ARG A 92 -18.32 -3.21 8.22
N SER A 93 -17.76 -2.08 7.78
CA SER A 93 -17.53 -1.73 6.37
C SER A 93 -16.40 -2.54 5.70
N SER A 94 -15.44 -3.08 6.45
CA SER A 94 -14.36 -3.92 5.89
C SER A 94 -14.92 -5.22 5.32
N LYS A 95 -15.81 -5.88 6.08
CA LYS A 95 -16.52 -7.10 5.66
C LYS A 95 -17.42 -6.90 4.46
N VAL A 96 -18.01 -5.70 4.30
CA VAL A 96 -18.87 -5.35 3.15
C VAL A 96 -18.04 -5.12 1.88
N GLN A 97 -16.79 -4.68 2.01
CA GLN A 97 -15.87 -4.48 0.88
C GLN A 97 -15.01 -5.73 0.58
N GLY A 98 -15.21 -6.85 1.29
CA GLY A 98 -14.37 -8.05 1.16
C GLY A 98 -12.92 -7.82 1.60
N LEU A 99 -12.70 -6.83 2.47
CA LEU A 99 -11.39 -6.49 3.00
C LEU A 99 -11.24 -7.18 4.36
N ASP A 100 -10.30 -8.11 4.45
CA ASP A 100 -9.93 -8.78 5.70
C ASP A 100 -8.50 -8.35 6.09
N PRO A 101 -8.31 -7.08 6.52
CA PRO A 101 -6.98 -6.51 6.77
C PRO A 101 -6.19 -7.30 7.81
N LEU A 102 -6.87 -7.95 8.77
CA LEU A 102 -6.22 -8.82 9.75
C LEU A 102 -5.67 -10.11 9.12
N GLN A 103 -6.42 -10.72 8.20
CA GLN A 103 -6.00 -11.94 7.51
C GLN A 103 -4.91 -11.64 6.48
N ASP A 104 -5.00 -10.50 5.80
CA ASP A 104 -3.96 -9.98 4.92
C ASP A 104 -2.67 -9.71 5.71
N LEU A 105 -2.75 -8.96 6.83
CA LEU A 105 -1.59 -8.74 7.72
C LEU A 105 -0.99 -10.06 8.22
N GLN A 106 -1.83 -11.03 8.59
CA GLN A 106 -1.38 -12.34 9.03
C GLN A 106 -0.65 -13.09 7.91
N SER A 107 -1.20 -13.10 6.70
CA SER A 107 -0.57 -13.73 5.53
C SER A 107 0.77 -13.07 5.22
N THR A 108 0.82 -11.74 5.20
CA THR A 108 2.05 -10.98 4.96
C THR A 108 3.10 -11.24 6.04
N LEU A 109 2.69 -11.29 7.32
CA LEU A 109 3.58 -11.63 8.42
C LEU A 109 4.09 -13.07 8.28
N ALA A 110 3.21 -14.03 7.99
CA ALA A 110 3.55 -15.43 7.83
C ALA A 110 4.53 -15.65 6.68
N GLU A 111 4.29 -15.04 5.52
CA GLU A 111 5.20 -15.09 4.36
C GLU A 111 6.57 -14.48 4.69
N ARG A 112 6.61 -13.35 5.40
CA ARG A 112 7.88 -12.73 5.82
C ARG A 112 8.65 -13.61 6.80
N VAL A 113 7.96 -14.19 7.79
CA VAL A 113 8.59 -15.12 8.76
C VAL A 113 9.07 -16.38 8.05
N HIS A 114 8.27 -16.95 7.16
CA HIS A 114 8.64 -18.14 6.39
C HIS A 114 9.84 -17.87 5.48
N SER A 115 9.88 -16.72 4.80
CA SER A 115 11.02 -16.29 4.00
C SER A 115 12.30 -16.16 4.83
N LEU A 116 12.22 -15.57 6.04
CA LEU A 116 13.35 -15.50 6.97
C LEU A 116 13.79 -16.89 7.46
N TYR A 117 12.85 -17.78 7.75
CA TYR A 117 13.14 -19.14 8.18
C TYR A 117 13.77 -19.99 7.07
N VAL A 118 13.30 -19.85 5.82
CA VAL A 118 13.88 -20.50 4.64
C VAL A 118 15.28 -19.97 4.36
N THR A 119 15.48 -18.65 4.41
CA THR A 119 16.81 -18.05 4.15
C THR A 119 17.82 -18.39 5.24
N SER A 120 17.38 -18.71 6.45
CA SER A 120 18.25 -19.13 7.56
C SER A 120 18.63 -20.61 7.51
N ARG A 121 18.03 -21.39 6.60
CA ARG A 121 18.29 -22.83 6.43
C ARG A 121 19.02 -23.16 5.12
N VAL A 122 19.49 -22.15 4.38
CA VAL A 122 20.42 -22.28 3.26
C VAL A 122 21.83 -21.87 3.68
#